data_AF-A0A9J6ANE7-F1
#
_entry.id   AF-A0A9J6ANE7-F1
#
_cell.length_a   1.000
_cell.length_b   1.000
_cell.length_c   1.000
_cell.angle_alpha   90.00
_cell.angle_beta   90.00
_cell.angle_gamma   90.00
#
_symmetry.space_group_name_H-M   'P 1'
#
loop_
_entity.id
_entity.type
_entity.pdbx_description
1 polymer ?
#
loop_
_entity_poly.entity_id
_entity_poly.type
_entity_poly.pdbx_seq_one_letter_code
_entity_poly.pdbx_strand_id
1 'polypeptide(L)'
;MGTLYSTVEYWLVNHPIITNFEWNQTSTFGSSLLFLALTVLTYLTLTFSFHYFPLLPTLSPASLRFISAVHNLFLFILSLIMAVGCSLSAFHQMPQNDWTWVICFPANQTPPRGPVFFWTYIFYFSKIVEFLDTLLIILSGSRSRRLSFLHVYHHAVVVVMCYLWLSSSQTLFPVALVTNASVHVLMYAYYFLCTLGFRPWWKRLVTNCQIVQFVFSFLISGLMLYYHHFTGSGCSGIHGWCFNAVFNASLLALFLDFHSKNYAKKRKDTVWPGITPKNNFSGDGYELKQGQSAVFTTPAGWSGRIWGRTGCDFDKNDNGTCQTGRCGTGLKCHEPGQPPASIAEFTLGDTDFYDVSLVDGFNLPIVVKPVNGKGNCSSVGCDSDLRPNCPSELALKSDGKTIACRSACNVFNTDEYCCRGTFSSPVSCLPTNYSRIFKTACPVAYSFAFDDPTSIITCSSTDYVVSFCSSRNQNQTQCTNHGKNVTCNGTYGLKSLFKTRHLLMVGLTTVISLGGLMF
;
A
#
# COMPACT_ATOMS: atom_id res chain seq x y z
N MET A 1 -25.86 -24.83 -24.47
CA MET A 1 -24.86 -25.22 -23.45
C MET A 1 -23.92 -26.30 -23.98
N GLY A 2 -24.42 -27.45 -24.47
CA GLY A 2 -23.56 -28.55 -24.96
C GLY A 2 -22.58 -28.17 -26.09
N THR A 3 -23.01 -27.35 -27.06
CA THR A 3 -22.17 -26.91 -28.19
C THR A 3 -21.05 -25.95 -27.78
N LEU A 4 -21.31 -25.02 -26.86
CA LEU A 4 -20.30 -24.10 -26.34
C LEU A 4 -19.25 -24.83 -25.52
N TYR A 5 -19.68 -25.75 -24.65
CA TYR A 5 -18.78 -26.57 -23.85
C TYR A 5 -17.85 -27.40 -24.73
N SER A 6 -18.38 -28.11 -25.73
CA SER A 6 -17.56 -28.92 -26.65
C SER A 6 -16.56 -28.09 -27.45
N THR A 7 -16.92 -26.87 -27.85
CA THR A 7 -16.00 -25.96 -28.54
C THR A 7 -14.89 -25.48 -27.61
N VAL A 8 -15.23 -25.08 -26.39
CA VAL A 8 -14.24 -24.62 -25.39
C VAL A 8 -13.29 -25.76 -25.01
N GLU A 9 -13.83 -26.96 -24.76
CA GLU A 9 -13.04 -28.15 -24.45
C GLU A 9 -12.09 -28.52 -25.60
N TYR A 10 -12.56 -28.44 -26.85
CA TYR A 10 -11.69 -28.66 -28.00
C TYR A 10 -10.50 -27.70 -28.02
N TRP A 11 -10.74 -26.39 -27.93
CA TRP A 11 -9.68 -25.39 -28.04
C TRP A 11 -8.75 -25.32 -26.83
N LEU A 12 -9.22 -25.71 -25.64
CA LEU A 12 -8.44 -25.60 -24.40
C LEU A 12 -7.83 -26.91 -23.91
N VAL A 13 -8.28 -28.06 -24.43
CA VAL A 13 -7.79 -29.38 -24.00
C VAL A 13 -7.41 -30.24 -25.18
N ASN A 14 -8.34 -30.49 -26.12
CA ASN A 14 -8.16 -31.50 -27.17
C ASN A 14 -7.41 -31.01 -28.41
N HIS A 15 -7.06 -29.73 -28.48
CA HIS A 15 -6.33 -29.18 -29.61
C HIS A 15 -4.94 -29.86 -29.72
N PRO A 16 -4.48 -30.27 -30.92
CA PRO A 16 -3.24 -31.06 -31.07
C PRO A 16 -1.99 -30.44 -30.46
N ILE A 17 -1.89 -29.10 -30.45
CA ILE A 17 -0.79 -28.36 -29.82
C ILE A 17 -0.75 -28.59 -28.30
N ILE A 18 -1.93 -28.74 -27.68
CA ILE A 18 -2.10 -28.89 -26.23
C ILE A 18 -1.94 -30.37 -25.84
N THR A 19 -2.58 -31.28 -26.57
CA THR A 19 -2.53 -32.73 -26.27
C THR A 19 -1.14 -33.31 -26.48
N ASN A 20 -0.45 -32.88 -27.53
CA ASN A 20 0.88 -33.39 -27.90
C ASN A 20 2.02 -32.55 -27.32
N PHE A 21 1.71 -31.62 -26.41
CA PHE A 21 2.73 -30.83 -25.74
C PHE A 21 3.64 -31.72 -24.89
N GLU A 22 4.94 -31.52 -25.02
CA GLU A 22 5.96 -32.16 -24.20
C GLU A 22 7.01 -31.12 -23.80
N TRP A 23 7.24 -30.99 -22.50
CA TRP A 23 8.32 -30.16 -22.00
C TRP A 23 9.63 -30.93 -22.08
N ASN A 24 10.53 -30.44 -22.92
CA ASN A 24 11.86 -30.99 -23.08
C ASN A 24 12.90 -29.89 -22.90
N GLN A 25 13.81 -30.13 -21.96
CA GLN A 25 14.86 -29.22 -21.54
C GLN A 25 15.75 -28.70 -22.67
N THR A 26 15.95 -29.46 -23.73
CA THR A 26 16.87 -29.11 -24.83
C THR A 26 16.19 -28.53 -26.07
N SER A 27 14.92 -28.87 -26.31
CA SER A 27 14.20 -28.50 -27.55
C SER A 27 13.07 -27.51 -27.34
N THR A 28 12.51 -27.41 -26.13
CA THR A 28 11.39 -26.51 -25.87
C THR A 28 11.89 -25.08 -25.74
N PHE A 29 11.21 -24.13 -26.38
CA PHE A 29 11.60 -22.74 -26.26
C PHE A 29 11.48 -22.25 -24.80
N GLY A 30 12.55 -21.65 -24.28
CA GLY A 30 12.60 -21.15 -22.90
C GLY A 30 12.85 -22.22 -21.83
N SER A 31 13.12 -23.47 -22.20
CA SER A 31 13.39 -24.54 -21.24
C SER A 31 14.84 -24.62 -20.77
N SER A 32 15.77 -23.89 -21.37
CA SER A 32 17.17 -23.96 -20.94
C SER A 32 17.41 -23.18 -19.65
N LEU A 33 18.31 -23.69 -18.79
CA LEU A 33 18.71 -22.98 -17.57
C LEU A 33 19.36 -21.63 -17.89
N LEU A 34 20.06 -21.54 -19.02
CA LEU A 34 20.64 -20.30 -19.52
C LEU A 34 19.56 -19.27 -19.83
N PHE A 35 18.47 -19.65 -20.50
CA PHE A 35 17.35 -18.76 -20.78
C PHE A 35 16.73 -18.22 -19.48
N LEU A 36 16.51 -19.09 -18.50
CA LEU A 36 16.01 -18.70 -17.18
C LEU A 36 16.94 -17.68 -16.50
N ALA A 37 18.23 -18.01 -16.41
CA ALA A 37 19.23 -17.17 -15.74
C ALA A 37 19.34 -15.80 -16.39
N LEU A 38 19.41 -15.75 -17.73
CA LEU A 38 19.44 -14.51 -18.48
C LEU A 38 18.16 -13.70 -18.29
N THR A 39 16.99 -14.33 -18.32
CA THR A 39 15.70 -13.65 -18.12
C THR A 39 15.63 -12.96 -16.75
N VAL A 40 16.01 -13.66 -15.68
CA VAL A 40 16.02 -13.10 -14.31
C VAL A 40 17.09 -12.02 -14.17
N LEU A 41 18.30 -12.25 -14.70
CA LEU A 41 19.39 -11.27 -14.65
C LEU A 41 19.02 -10.00 -15.41
N THR A 42 18.48 -10.11 -16.62
CA THR A 42 17.99 -8.98 -17.42
C THR A 42 16.88 -8.23 -16.68
N TYR A 43 15.91 -8.93 -16.09
CA TYR A 43 14.87 -8.28 -15.29
C TYR A 43 15.42 -7.47 -14.12
N LEU A 44 16.32 -8.06 -13.32
CA LEU A 44 16.89 -7.39 -12.14
C LEU A 44 17.78 -6.21 -12.56
N THR A 45 18.67 -6.42 -13.52
CA THR A 45 19.57 -5.37 -14.02
C THR A 45 18.80 -4.19 -14.58
N LEU A 46 17.79 -4.40 -15.43
CA LEU A 46 16.96 -3.32 -15.95
C LEU A 46 16.16 -2.63 -14.83
N THR A 47 15.58 -3.40 -13.90
CA THR A 47 14.80 -2.85 -12.79
C THR A 47 15.65 -1.93 -11.92
N PHE A 48 16.82 -2.38 -11.48
CA PHE A 48 17.72 -1.58 -10.64
C PHE A 48 18.35 -0.41 -11.42
N SER A 49 18.83 -0.65 -12.64
CA SER A 49 19.46 0.40 -13.45
C SER A 49 18.49 1.54 -13.69
N PHE A 50 17.26 1.23 -14.12
CA PHE A 50 16.26 2.27 -14.30
C PHE A 50 15.82 2.87 -12.98
N HIS A 51 15.75 2.12 -11.87
CA HIS A 51 15.41 2.64 -10.53
C HIS A 51 16.33 3.76 -10.07
N TYR A 52 17.64 3.54 -10.18
CA TYR A 52 18.64 4.50 -9.71
C TYR A 52 18.97 5.58 -10.76
N PHE A 53 18.97 5.22 -12.04
CA PHE A 53 19.31 6.14 -13.13
C PHE A 53 18.09 6.31 -14.05
N PRO A 54 17.43 7.50 -14.06
CA PRO A 54 16.30 7.76 -14.93
C PRO A 54 16.75 8.03 -16.38
N LEU A 55 17.29 7.00 -17.04
CA LEU A 55 17.68 7.06 -18.46
C LEU A 55 16.47 7.05 -19.41
N LEU A 56 15.30 6.59 -18.96
CA LEU A 56 14.10 6.51 -19.78
C LEU A 56 13.29 7.81 -19.73
N PRO A 57 12.82 8.33 -20.88
CA PRO A 57 11.97 9.50 -20.91
C PRO A 57 10.63 9.21 -20.21
N THR A 58 10.13 10.19 -19.46
CA THR A 58 8.82 10.07 -18.83
C THR A 58 7.73 10.10 -19.91
N LEU A 59 6.93 9.02 -19.98
CA LEU A 59 5.81 8.95 -20.91
C LEU A 59 4.70 9.92 -20.47
N SER A 60 3.96 10.45 -21.45
CA SER A 60 2.78 11.26 -21.14
C SER A 60 1.79 10.48 -20.26
N PRO A 61 1.12 11.11 -19.28
CA PRO A 61 0.16 10.41 -18.41
C PRO A 61 -0.97 9.71 -19.19
N ALA A 62 -1.35 10.25 -20.36
CA ALA A 62 -2.37 9.66 -21.23
C ALA A 62 -1.88 8.37 -21.88
N SER A 63 -0.69 8.38 -22.48
CA SER A 63 -0.08 7.20 -23.11
C SER A 63 0.17 6.10 -22.07
N LEU A 64 0.67 6.45 -20.89
CA LEU A 64 0.92 5.48 -19.82
C LEU A 64 -0.37 4.81 -19.33
N ARG A 65 -1.47 5.58 -19.19
CA ARG A 65 -2.79 5.02 -18.84
C ARG A 65 -3.32 4.08 -19.91
N PHE A 66 -3.20 4.45 -21.18
CA PHE A 66 -3.65 3.60 -22.29
C PHE A 66 -2.87 2.29 -22.35
N ILE A 67 -1.54 2.34 -22.33
CA ILE A 67 -0.68 1.15 -22.36
C ILE A 67 -0.98 0.27 -21.14
N SER A 68 -1.10 0.87 -19.95
CA SER A 68 -1.45 0.13 -18.74
C SER A 68 -2.85 -0.49 -18.82
N ALA A 69 -3.84 0.17 -19.40
CA ALA A 69 -5.17 -0.41 -19.60
C ALA A 69 -5.14 -1.62 -20.54
N VAL A 70 -4.48 -1.50 -21.69
CA VAL A 70 -4.32 -2.61 -22.64
C VAL A 70 -3.59 -3.79 -21.99
N HIS A 71 -2.50 -3.52 -21.28
CA HIS A 71 -1.72 -4.56 -20.60
C HIS A 71 -2.52 -5.29 -19.52
N ASN A 72 -3.21 -4.55 -18.64
CA ASN A 72 -4.04 -5.13 -17.58
C ASN A 72 -5.22 -5.93 -18.16
N LEU A 73 -5.83 -5.46 -19.26
CA LEU A 73 -6.90 -6.20 -19.94
C LEU A 73 -6.38 -7.51 -20.55
N PHE A 74 -5.21 -7.46 -21.20
CA PHE A 74 -4.56 -8.65 -21.73
C PHE A 74 -4.28 -9.67 -20.63
N LEU A 75 -3.67 -9.25 -19.51
CA LEU A 75 -3.36 -10.14 -18.39
C LEU A 75 -4.61 -10.67 -17.69
N PHE A 76 -5.69 -9.89 -17.63
CA PHE A 76 -6.99 -10.36 -17.17
C PHE A 76 -7.52 -11.51 -18.03
N ILE A 77 -7.54 -11.34 -19.37
CA ILE A 77 -8.03 -12.35 -20.30
C ILE A 77 -7.13 -13.60 -20.27
N LEU A 78 -5.80 -13.41 -20.31
CA LEU A 78 -4.83 -14.50 -20.27
C LEU A 78 -4.98 -15.32 -18.97
N SER A 79 -5.12 -14.66 -17.82
CA SER A 79 -5.33 -15.34 -16.53
C SER A 79 -6.63 -16.14 -16.52
N LEU A 80 -7.71 -15.62 -17.11
CA LEU A 80 -8.98 -16.33 -17.21
C LEU A 80 -8.84 -17.59 -18.09
N ILE A 81 -8.20 -17.46 -19.26
CA ILE A 81 -7.97 -18.58 -20.17
C ILE A 81 -7.11 -19.66 -19.49
N MET A 82 -6.04 -19.30 -18.80
CA MET A 82 -5.19 -20.26 -18.08
C MET A 82 -5.95 -20.95 -16.94
N ALA A 83 -6.78 -20.23 -16.18
CA ALA A 83 -7.57 -20.81 -15.10
C ALA A 83 -8.57 -21.85 -15.64
N VAL A 84 -9.31 -21.51 -16.70
CA VAL A 84 -10.27 -22.43 -17.33
C VAL A 84 -9.56 -23.59 -18.01
N GLY A 85 -8.51 -23.31 -18.80
CA GLY A 85 -7.80 -24.32 -19.57
C GLY A 85 -7.10 -25.35 -18.68
N CYS A 86 -6.44 -24.91 -17.61
CA CYS A 86 -5.79 -25.83 -16.66
C CYS A 86 -6.82 -26.63 -15.87
N SER A 87 -7.95 -26.02 -15.47
CA SER A 87 -9.03 -26.74 -14.77
C SER A 87 -9.60 -27.86 -15.65
N LEU A 88 -10.01 -27.55 -16.88
CA LEU A 88 -10.54 -28.55 -17.82
C LEU A 88 -9.50 -29.63 -18.14
N SER A 89 -8.24 -29.25 -18.33
CA SER A 89 -7.15 -30.20 -18.56
C SER A 89 -6.93 -31.15 -17.38
N ALA A 90 -6.98 -30.63 -16.15
CA ALA A 90 -6.84 -31.44 -14.95
C ALA A 90 -8.00 -32.43 -14.82
N PHE A 91 -9.24 -31.99 -15.05
CA PHE A 91 -10.41 -32.88 -15.05
C PHE A 91 -10.33 -33.96 -16.14
N HIS A 92 -9.84 -33.61 -17.33
CA HIS A 92 -9.72 -34.55 -18.45
C HIS A 92 -8.63 -35.61 -18.23
N GLN A 93 -7.50 -35.24 -17.62
CA GLN A 93 -6.37 -36.16 -17.39
C GLN A 93 -6.47 -36.96 -16.10
N MET A 94 -7.33 -36.54 -15.16
CA MET A 94 -7.54 -37.24 -13.90
C MET A 94 -8.12 -38.65 -14.16
N PRO A 95 -7.52 -39.72 -13.62
CA PRO A 95 -8.08 -41.07 -13.70
C PRO A 95 -9.49 -41.13 -13.07
N GLN A 96 -10.36 -42.00 -13.59
CA GLN A 96 -11.74 -42.10 -13.10
C GLN A 96 -11.78 -42.31 -11.58
N ASN A 97 -12.46 -41.40 -10.88
CA ASN A 97 -12.66 -41.38 -9.43
C ASN A 97 -11.39 -41.29 -8.56
N ASP A 98 -10.23 -40.93 -9.13
CA ASP A 98 -8.99 -40.76 -8.36
C ASP A 98 -8.59 -39.28 -8.20
N TRP A 99 -9.27 -38.62 -7.26
CA TRP A 99 -8.97 -37.24 -6.86
C TRP A 99 -7.57 -37.07 -6.25
N THR A 100 -6.90 -38.15 -5.85
CA THR A 100 -5.56 -38.06 -5.29
C THR A 100 -4.53 -37.65 -6.35
N TRP A 101 -4.83 -37.88 -7.63
CA TRP A 101 -3.97 -37.52 -8.75
C TRP A 101 -3.63 -36.03 -8.79
N VAL A 102 -4.58 -35.12 -8.55
CA VAL A 102 -4.30 -33.66 -8.54
C VAL A 102 -3.46 -33.21 -7.35
N ILE A 103 -3.29 -34.07 -6.34
CA ILE A 103 -2.55 -33.81 -5.09
C ILE A 103 -1.22 -34.56 -5.04
N CYS A 104 -1.11 -35.72 -5.68
CA CYS A 104 0.05 -36.61 -5.71
C CYS A 104 0.20 -37.25 -7.10
N PHE A 105 1.10 -36.73 -7.93
CA PHE A 105 1.48 -37.40 -9.18
C PHE A 105 2.41 -38.57 -8.84
N PRO A 106 2.18 -39.77 -9.39
CA PRO A 106 3.04 -40.92 -9.15
C PRO A 106 4.51 -40.61 -9.48
N ALA A 107 5.40 -40.82 -8.51
CA ALA A 107 6.83 -40.61 -8.70
C ALA A 107 7.38 -41.52 -9.81
N ASN A 108 8.33 -41.01 -10.60
CA ASN A 108 9.04 -41.72 -11.68
C ASN A 108 8.16 -42.24 -12.85
N GLN A 109 6.85 -42.00 -12.83
CA GLN A 109 5.91 -42.43 -13.88
C GLN A 109 5.21 -41.27 -14.59
N THR A 110 5.47 -40.02 -14.16
CA THR A 110 4.79 -38.83 -14.68
C THR A 110 5.70 -38.09 -15.66
N PRO A 111 5.63 -38.38 -16.97
CA PRO A 111 6.35 -37.60 -17.98
C PRO A 111 5.78 -36.19 -18.08
N PRO A 112 6.60 -35.17 -18.36
CA PRO A 112 6.17 -33.76 -18.42
C PRO A 112 5.44 -33.44 -19.74
N ARG A 113 4.32 -34.11 -19.99
CA ARG A 113 3.57 -34.04 -21.25
C ARG A 113 2.06 -33.91 -21.05
N GLY A 114 1.41 -33.36 -22.06
CA GLY A 114 -0.04 -33.26 -22.17
C GLY A 114 -0.62 -31.92 -21.68
N PRO A 115 -1.96 -31.81 -21.67
CA PRO A 115 -2.67 -30.55 -21.49
C PRO A 115 -2.33 -29.75 -20.22
N VAL A 116 -2.20 -30.39 -19.04
CA VAL A 116 -1.83 -29.65 -17.82
C VAL A 116 -0.42 -29.06 -17.89
N PHE A 117 0.53 -29.72 -18.55
CA PHE A 117 1.89 -29.22 -18.73
C PHE A 117 1.93 -28.08 -19.75
N PHE A 118 1.09 -28.14 -20.80
CA PHE A 118 0.93 -27.03 -21.74
C PHE A 118 0.47 -25.76 -21.01
N TRP A 119 -0.57 -25.83 -20.18
CA TRP A 119 -1.05 -24.66 -19.46
C TRP A 119 -0.04 -24.12 -18.45
N THR A 120 0.74 -25.00 -17.81
CA THR A 120 1.85 -24.58 -16.95
C THR A 120 2.97 -23.91 -17.72
N TYR A 121 3.24 -24.34 -18.96
CA TYR A 121 4.16 -23.68 -19.86
C TYR A 121 3.67 -22.27 -20.26
N ILE A 122 2.40 -22.12 -20.59
CA ILE A 122 1.80 -20.80 -20.85
C ILE A 122 1.86 -19.91 -19.60
N PHE A 123 1.60 -20.47 -18.42
CA PHE A 123 1.72 -19.77 -17.15
C PHE A 123 3.16 -19.32 -16.86
N TYR A 124 4.15 -20.15 -17.15
CA TYR A 124 5.57 -19.77 -17.04
C TYR A 124 5.87 -18.53 -17.90
N PHE A 125 5.43 -18.50 -19.15
CA PHE A 125 5.59 -17.34 -20.02
C PHE A 125 4.76 -16.13 -19.58
N SER A 126 3.57 -16.35 -19.02
CA SER A 126 2.75 -15.25 -18.51
C SER A 126 3.50 -14.45 -17.44
N LYS A 127 4.30 -15.12 -16.59
CA LYS A 127 5.12 -14.44 -15.56
C LYS A 127 6.23 -13.55 -16.13
N ILE A 128 6.76 -13.90 -17.30
CA ILE A 128 7.70 -13.02 -18.02
C ILE A 128 6.94 -11.81 -18.59
N VAL A 129 5.73 -11.99 -19.11
CA VAL A 129 4.89 -10.88 -19.59
C VAL A 129 4.51 -9.94 -18.44
N GLU A 130 4.28 -10.47 -17.24
CA GLU A 130 4.04 -9.69 -16.02
C GLU A 130 5.23 -8.78 -15.62
N PHE A 131 6.43 -8.95 -16.19
CA PHE A 131 7.53 -7.97 -15.99
C PHE A 131 7.21 -6.58 -16.52
N LEU A 132 6.31 -6.48 -17.48
CA LEU A 132 5.84 -5.20 -17.99
C LEU A 132 5.11 -4.39 -16.91
N ASP A 133 4.51 -5.01 -15.89
CA ASP A 133 3.96 -4.29 -14.72
C ASP A 133 5.06 -3.48 -14.00
N THR A 134 6.22 -4.10 -13.79
CA THR A 134 7.39 -3.43 -13.18
C THR A 134 7.86 -2.26 -14.05
N LEU A 135 7.94 -2.46 -15.36
CA LEU A 135 8.36 -1.42 -16.31
C LEU A 135 7.36 -0.24 -16.33
N LEU A 136 6.06 -0.51 -16.32
CA LEU A 136 5.03 0.54 -16.27
C LEU A 136 5.06 1.32 -14.95
N ILE A 137 5.36 0.67 -13.83
CA ILE A 137 5.58 1.35 -12.55
C ILE A 137 6.81 2.25 -12.61
N ILE A 138 7.90 1.77 -13.19
CA ILE A 138 9.16 2.51 -13.37
C ILE A 138 8.98 3.74 -14.26
N LEU A 139 8.24 3.60 -15.36
CA LEU A 139 7.91 4.69 -16.28
C LEU A 139 6.89 5.69 -15.69
N SER A 140 6.26 5.34 -14.57
CA SER A 140 5.37 6.26 -13.85
C SER A 140 6.16 7.26 -13.01
N GLY A 141 5.72 8.53 -12.98
CA GLY A 141 6.29 9.58 -12.14
C GLY A 141 6.17 9.36 -10.61
N SER A 142 5.72 8.18 -10.16
CA SER A 142 5.60 7.78 -8.76
C SER A 142 6.40 6.52 -8.42
N ARG A 143 7.48 6.25 -9.17
CA ARG A 143 8.32 5.06 -9.09
C ARG A 143 8.73 4.64 -7.66
N SER A 144 9.32 5.53 -6.86
CA SER A 144 9.85 5.19 -5.52
C SER A 144 8.75 4.92 -4.49
N ARG A 145 7.52 5.39 -4.75
CA ARG A 145 6.35 5.12 -3.91
C ARG A 145 5.68 3.79 -4.27
N ARG A 146 5.73 3.39 -5.54
CA ARG A 146 4.95 2.28 -6.09
C ARG A 146 5.75 0.99 -6.25
N LEU A 147 7.05 1.06 -6.56
CA LEU A 147 7.90 -0.11 -6.70
C LEU A 147 8.34 -0.59 -5.31
N SER A 148 7.76 -1.69 -4.83
CA SER A 148 8.09 -2.28 -3.53
C SER A 148 9.08 -3.43 -3.65
N PHE A 149 9.79 -3.74 -2.56
CA PHE A 149 10.62 -4.95 -2.47
C PHE A 149 9.81 -6.22 -2.75
N LEU A 150 8.60 -6.33 -2.18
CA LEU A 150 7.68 -7.44 -2.40
C LEU A 150 7.42 -7.67 -3.90
N HIS A 151 7.16 -6.59 -4.65
CA HIS A 151 6.92 -6.66 -6.09
C HIS A 151 8.13 -7.22 -6.85
N VAL A 152 9.31 -6.65 -6.65
CA VAL A 152 10.53 -7.08 -7.38
C VAL A 152 10.91 -8.51 -7.01
N TYR A 153 10.88 -8.85 -5.72
CA TYR A 153 11.16 -10.19 -5.21
C TYR A 153 10.20 -11.23 -5.79
N HIS A 154 8.88 -10.97 -5.74
CA HIS A 154 7.87 -11.87 -6.26
C HIS A 154 8.08 -12.15 -7.76
N HIS A 155 8.18 -11.11 -8.59
CA HIS A 155 8.31 -11.27 -10.04
C HIS A 155 9.63 -11.98 -10.42
N ALA A 156 10.74 -11.71 -9.73
CA ALA A 156 12.00 -12.40 -10.01
C ALA A 156 11.93 -13.91 -9.70
N VAL A 157 11.35 -14.27 -8.55
CA VAL A 157 11.41 -15.65 -8.03
C VAL A 157 10.28 -16.52 -8.59
N VAL A 158 9.10 -15.97 -8.93
CA VAL A 158 7.98 -16.75 -9.48
C VAL A 158 8.32 -17.39 -10.84
N VAL A 159 9.18 -16.76 -11.64
CA VAL A 159 9.65 -17.33 -12.93
C VAL A 159 10.53 -18.56 -12.68
N VAL A 160 11.40 -18.51 -11.66
CA VAL A 160 12.22 -19.66 -11.23
C VAL A 160 11.35 -20.78 -10.69
N MET A 161 10.34 -20.44 -9.89
CA MET A 161 9.34 -21.37 -9.36
C MET A 161 8.63 -22.13 -10.49
N CYS A 162 8.11 -21.42 -11.49
CA CYS A 162 7.40 -22.04 -12.62
C CYS A 162 8.31 -22.96 -13.45
N TYR A 163 9.57 -22.57 -13.67
CA TYR A 163 10.55 -23.43 -14.33
C TYR A 163 10.82 -24.71 -13.53
N LEU A 164 10.93 -24.62 -12.20
CA LEU A 164 11.08 -25.79 -11.34
C LEU A 164 9.86 -26.70 -11.40
N TRP A 165 8.64 -26.15 -11.56
CA TRP A 165 7.43 -26.96 -11.73
C TRP A 165 7.49 -27.85 -12.96
N LEU A 166 7.87 -27.27 -14.11
CA LEU A 166 7.96 -27.98 -15.38
C LEU A 166 9.13 -28.98 -15.39
N SER A 167 10.33 -28.54 -14.98
CA SER A 167 11.53 -29.39 -15.00
C SER A 167 11.47 -30.56 -14.02
N SER A 168 10.78 -30.43 -12.89
CA SER A 168 10.66 -31.49 -11.89
C SER A 168 9.33 -32.25 -11.93
N SER A 169 8.44 -31.94 -12.89
CA SER A 169 7.07 -32.47 -12.94
C SER A 169 6.38 -32.38 -11.58
N GLN A 170 6.40 -31.17 -11.01
CA GLN A 170 6.00 -30.92 -9.62
C GLN A 170 4.50 -31.07 -9.44
N THR A 171 4.09 -32.10 -8.73
CA THR A 171 2.68 -32.49 -8.54
C THR A 171 1.64 -31.36 -8.35
N LEU A 172 1.91 -30.39 -7.48
CA LEU A 172 0.90 -29.39 -7.06
C LEU A 172 0.75 -28.22 -8.03
N PHE A 173 1.51 -28.19 -9.13
CA PHE A 173 1.42 -27.07 -10.07
C PHE A 173 0.00 -26.84 -10.62
N PRO A 174 -0.87 -27.84 -10.91
CA PRO A 174 -2.19 -27.56 -11.48
C PRO A 174 -3.07 -26.78 -10.51
N VAL A 175 -3.12 -27.23 -9.25
CA VAL A 175 -3.89 -26.57 -8.18
C VAL A 175 -3.34 -25.18 -7.89
N ALA A 176 -2.02 -25.04 -7.81
CA ALA A 176 -1.37 -23.76 -7.55
C ALA A 176 -1.57 -22.77 -8.71
N LEU A 177 -1.50 -23.23 -9.96
CA LEU A 177 -1.76 -22.45 -11.16
C LEU A 177 -3.21 -21.96 -11.19
N VAL A 178 -4.20 -22.85 -11.05
CA VAL A 178 -5.62 -22.47 -11.10
C VAL A 178 -5.95 -21.46 -10.00
N THR A 179 -5.44 -21.68 -8.78
CA THR A 179 -5.67 -20.75 -7.66
C THR A 179 -5.02 -19.39 -7.94
N ASN A 180 -3.76 -19.36 -8.38
CA ASN A 180 -3.06 -18.12 -8.70
C ASN A 180 -3.74 -17.35 -9.85
N ALA A 181 -4.03 -18.04 -10.95
CA ALA A 181 -4.67 -17.46 -12.13
C ALA A 181 -6.04 -16.87 -11.76
N SER A 182 -6.82 -17.53 -10.92
CA SER A 182 -8.12 -17.02 -10.43
C SER A 182 -7.98 -15.73 -9.61
N VAL A 183 -6.96 -15.64 -8.74
CA VAL A 183 -6.69 -14.39 -8.01
C VAL A 183 -6.15 -13.30 -8.93
N HIS A 184 -5.34 -13.66 -9.93
CA HIS A 184 -4.83 -12.73 -10.95
C HIS A 184 -5.96 -12.17 -11.80
N VAL A 185 -7.01 -12.94 -12.13
CA VAL A 185 -8.23 -12.44 -12.77
C VAL A 185 -8.85 -11.30 -11.93
N LEU A 186 -9.02 -11.50 -10.61
CA LEU A 186 -9.58 -10.48 -9.72
C LEU A 186 -8.68 -9.23 -9.62
N MET A 187 -7.37 -9.44 -9.50
CA MET A 187 -6.38 -8.36 -9.37
C MET A 187 -6.29 -7.51 -10.65
N TYR A 188 -6.15 -8.14 -11.82
CA TYR A 188 -6.03 -7.43 -13.09
C TYR A 188 -7.34 -6.79 -13.53
N ALA A 189 -8.50 -7.37 -13.19
CA ALA A 189 -9.78 -6.69 -13.33
C ALA A 189 -9.82 -5.40 -12.50
N TYR A 190 -9.37 -5.46 -11.24
CA TYR A 190 -9.31 -4.28 -10.37
C TYR A 190 -8.35 -3.21 -10.92
N TYR A 191 -7.17 -3.60 -11.43
CA TYR A 191 -6.22 -2.65 -12.02
C TYR A 191 -6.69 -2.06 -13.35
N PHE A 192 -7.32 -2.85 -14.21
CA PHE A 192 -7.95 -2.37 -15.43
C PHE A 192 -9.04 -1.33 -15.14
N LEU A 193 -9.91 -1.58 -14.15
CA LEU A 193 -10.91 -0.60 -13.74
C LEU A 193 -10.26 0.69 -13.20
N CYS A 194 -9.15 0.57 -12.45
CA CYS A 194 -8.37 1.71 -11.97
C CYS A 194 -7.78 2.56 -13.11
N THR A 195 -7.32 1.94 -14.21
CA THR A 195 -6.74 2.68 -15.34
C THR A 195 -7.82 3.43 -16.15
N LEU A 196 -9.05 2.92 -16.18
CA LEU A 196 -10.23 3.60 -16.72
C LEU A 196 -10.75 4.76 -15.86
N GLY A 197 -10.17 4.97 -14.66
CA GLY A 197 -10.54 6.05 -13.74
C GLY A 197 -11.57 5.65 -12.67
N PHE A 198 -12.09 4.43 -12.69
CA PHE A 198 -12.94 3.92 -11.62
C PHE A 198 -12.10 3.58 -10.38
N ARG A 199 -12.64 3.80 -9.17
CA ARG A 199 -11.97 3.44 -7.91
C ARG A 199 -12.83 2.44 -7.13
N PRO A 200 -12.71 1.13 -7.40
CA PRO A 200 -13.54 0.14 -6.73
C PRO A 200 -13.28 0.09 -5.22
N TRP A 201 -14.36 0.02 -4.45
CA TRP A 201 -14.34 -0.02 -2.97
C TRP A 201 -13.78 -1.34 -2.40
N TRP A 202 -13.70 -2.39 -3.22
CA TRP A 202 -13.24 -3.72 -2.83
C TRP A 202 -11.72 -3.92 -2.94
N LYS A 203 -10.90 -2.86 -2.91
CA LYS A 203 -9.42 -2.98 -2.90
C LYS A 203 -8.92 -3.96 -1.84
N ARG A 204 -9.52 -3.93 -0.64
CA ARG A 204 -9.16 -4.82 0.48
C ARG A 204 -9.49 -6.29 0.19
N LEU A 205 -10.56 -6.55 -0.56
CA LEU A 205 -10.93 -7.91 -0.96
C LEU A 205 -9.82 -8.53 -1.82
N VAL A 206 -9.25 -7.78 -2.76
CA VAL A 206 -8.15 -8.24 -3.63
C VAL A 206 -6.96 -8.72 -2.78
N THR A 207 -6.51 -7.92 -1.81
CA THR A 207 -5.40 -8.30 -0.92
C THR A 207 -5.77 -9.51 -0.04
N ASN A 208 -7.00 -9.58 0.48
CA ASN A 208 -7.44 -10.71 1.29
C ASN A 208 -7.45 -12.02 0.49
N CYS A 209 -7.92 -11.98 -0.77
CA CYS A 209 -7.90 -13.15 -1.66
C CYS A 209 -6.46 -13.65 -1.94
N GLN A 210 -5.50 -12.74 -2.11
CA GLN A 210 -4.08 -13.10 -2.25
C GLN A 210 -3.54 -13.81 -1.00
N ILE A 211 -3.87 -13.33 0.21
CA ILE A 211 -3.45 -13.99 1.46
C ILE A 211 -4.10 -15.38 1.58
N VAL A 212 -5.40 -15.48 1.30
CA VAL A 212 -6.14 -16.75 1.34
C VAL A 212 -5.55 -17.76 0.35
N GLN A 213 -5.12 -17.34 -0.84
CA GLN A 213 -4.42 -18.21 -1.80
C GLN A 213 -3.18 -18.85 -1.18
N PHE A 214 -2.33 -18.09 -0.47
CA PHE A 214 -1.12 -18.67 0.14
C PHE A 214 -1.46 -19.62 1.29
N VAL A 215 -2.44 -19.29 2.12
CA VAL A 215 -2.92 -20.19 3.20
C VAL A 215 -3.48 -21.48 2.61
N PHE A 216 -4.28 -21.39 1.55
CA PHE A 216 -4.80 -22.55 0.82
C PHE A 216 -3.67 -23.41 0.24
N SER A 217 -2.65 -22.80 -0.39
CA SER A 217 -1.47 -23.51 -0.89
C SER A 217 -0.73 -24.29 0.21
N PHE A 218 -0.67 -23.78 1.45
CA PHE A 218 -0.08 -24.50 2.57
C PHE A 218 -0.89 -25.73 2.99
N LEU A 219 -2.22 -25.61 3.03
CA LEU A 219 -3.10 -26.73 3.37
C LEU A 219 -2.95 -27.88 2.37
N ILE A 220 -2.97 -27.56 1.07
CA ILE A 220 -2.78 -28.55 0.01
C ILE A 220 -1.36 -29.12 0.00
N SER A 221 -0.35 -28.31 0.32
CA SER A 221 1.04 -28.78 0.48
C SER A 221 1.18 -29.78 1.63
N GLY A 222 0.50 -29.57 2.75
CA GLY A 222 0.46 -30.53 3.85
C GLY A 222 -0.21 -31.84 3.47
N LEU A 223 -1.29 -31.78 2.69
CA LEU A 223 -1.97 -32.97 2.18
C LEU A 223 -1.09 -33.77 1.20
N MET A 224 -0.36 -33.09 0.31
CA MET A 224 0.61 -33.75 -0.57
C MET A 224 1.74 -34.42 0.21
N LEU A 225 2.27 -33.79 1.27
CA LEU A 225 3.26 -34.41 2.15
C LEU A 225 2.72 -35.67 2.84
N TYR A 226 1.47 -35.61 3.31
CA TYR A 226 0.80 -36.79 3.87
C TYR A 226 0.79 -37.93 2.85
N TYR A 227 0.30 -37.69 1.63
CA TYR A 227 0.32 -38.72 0.60
C TYR A 227 1.74 -39.16 0.24
N HIS A 228 2.71 -38.26 0.14
CA HIS A 228 4.10 -38.59 -0.17
C HIS A 228 4.72 -39.56 0.84
N HIS A 229 4.38 -39.43 2.13
CA HIS A 229 4.95 -40.28 3.18
C HIS A 229 4.18 -41.59 3.40
N PHE A 230 2.86 -41.57 3.22
CA PHE A 230 1.98 -42.72 3.52
C PHE A 230 1.63 -43.56 2.29
N THR A 231 1.87 -43.08 1.06
CA THR A 231 1.77 -43.89 -0.16
C THR A 231 3.15 -44.45 -0.52
N GLY A 232 3.24 -45.76 -0.74
CA GLY A 232 4.53 -46.46 -0.89
C GLY A 232 5.40 -46.02 -2.09
N SER A 233 4.88 -45.24 -3.03
CA SER A 233 5.61 -44.75 -4.21
C SER A 233 6.07 -43.28 -4.12
N GLY A 234 5.53 -42.50 -3.17
CA GLY A 234 5.77 -41.07 -3.08
C GLY A 234 5.23 -40.23 -4.26
N CYS A 235 5.29 -38.91 -4.12
CA CYS A 235 4.84 -37.94 -5.14
C CYS A 235 6.01 -37.32 -5.94
N SER A 236 5.76 -37.01 -7.22
CA SER A 236 6.73 -36.39 -8.13
C SER A 236 7.11 -34.94 -7.74
N GLY A 237 8.40 -34.62 -7.90
CA GLY A 237 8.93 -33.25 -7.80
C GLY A 237 9.16 -32.72 -6.38
N ILE A 238 9.56 -33.57 -5.43
CA ILE A 238 9.73 -33.19 -4.01
C ILE A 238 10.73 -32.03 -3.80
N HIS A 239 11.82 -31.97 -4.57
CA HIS A 239 12.79 -30.87 -4.48
C HIS A 239 12.19 -29.53 -4.93
N GLY A 240 11.42 -29.53 -6.03
CA GLY A 240 10.68 -28.34 -6.48
C GLY A 240 9.61 -27.92 -5.49
N TRP A 241 8.97 -28.90 -4.84
CA TRP A 241 8.01 -28.65 -3.75
C TRP A 241 8.66 -27.96 -2.55
N CYS A 242 9.85 -28.38 -2.11
CA CYS A 242 10.56 -27.72 -1.00
C CYS A 242 10.84 -26.24 -1.30
N PHE A 243 11.28 -25.93 -2.52
CA PHE A 243 11.47 -24.56 -2.98
C PHE A 243 10.14 -23.77 -2.92
N ASN A 244 9.05 -24.33 -3.45
CA ASN A 244 7.74 -23.70 -3.42
C ASN A 244 7.26 -23.42 -1.99
N ALA A 245 7.47 -24.34 -1.06
CA ALA A 245 7.05 -24.17 0.34
C ALA A 245 7.76 -22.98 0.99
N VAL A 246 9.08 -22.89 0.82
CA VAL A 246 9.89 -21.77 1.33
C VAL A 246 9.48 -20.45 0.69
N PHE A 247 9.28 -20.45 -0.64
CA PHE A 247 8.88 -19.25 -1.37
C PHE A 247 7.46 -18.79 -1.00
N ASN A 248 6.50 -19.70 -0.85
CA ASN A 248 5.16 -19.36 -0.39
C ASN A 248 5.17 -18.82 1.05
N ALA A 249 6.07 -19.30 1.91
CA ALA A 249 6.21 -18.81 3.29
C ALA A 249 6.71 -17.38 3.31
N SER A 250 7.73 -17.08 2.50
CA SER A 250 8.27 -15.72 2.39
C SER A 250 7.24 -14.75 1.82
N LEU A 251 6.48 -15.15 0.78
CA LEU A 251 5.39 -14.33 0.23
C LEU A 251 4.27 -14.11 1.24
N LEU A 252 3.82 -15.15 1.95
CA LEU A 252 2.79 -15.00 2.98
C LEU A 252 3.22 -14.00 4.06
N ALA A 253 4.46 -14.09 4.54
CA ALA A 253 4.98 -13.14 5.53
C ALA A 253 4.99 -11.69 5.00
N LEU A 254 5.46 -11.48 3.76
CA LEU A 254 5.49 -10.15 3.15
C LEU A 254 4.09 -9.59 2.87
N PHE A 255 3.12 -10.43 2.48
CA PHE A 255 1.73 -10.01 2.29
C PHE A 255 1.02 -9.70 3.61
N LEU A 256 1.32 -10.43 4.68
CA LEU A 256 0.83 -10.13 6.02
C LEU A 256 1.40 -8.79 6.54
N ASP A 257 2.69 -8.52 6.33
CA ASP A 257 3.31 -7.22 6.63
C ASP A 257 2.66 -6.09 5.83
N PHE A 258 2.49 -6.28 4.51
CA PHE A 258 1.79 -5.31 3.65
C PHE A 258 0.35 -5.07 4.12
N HIS A 259 -0.40 -6.12 4.43
CA HIS A 259 -1.78 -6.00 4.89
C HIS A 259 -1.85 -5.30 6.25
N SER A 260 -0.94 -5.61 7.18
CA SER A 260 -0.83 -4.92 8.46
C SER A 260 -0.56 -3.42 8.25
N LYS A 261 0.45 -3.05 7.46
CA LYS A 261 0.79 -1.65 7.19
C LYS A 261 -0.35 -0.86 6.53
N ASN A 262 -1.14 -1.49 5.66
CA ASN A 262 -2.19 -0.81 4.88
C ASN A 262 -3.58 -0.87 5.53
N TYR A 263 -3.88 -1.91 6.30
CA TYR A 263 -5.24 -2.20 6.79
C TYR A 263 -5.31 -2.51 8.28
N ALA A 264 -4.19 -2.62 9.01
CA ALA A 264 -4.27 -2.68 10.46
C ALA A 264 -5.03 -1.44 10.94
N LYS A 265 -5.97 -1.69 11.85
CA LYS A 265 -6.69 -0.62 12.53
C LYS A 265 -5.61 0.22 13.20
N LYS A 266 -5.35 1.42 12.67
CA LYS A 266 -4.45 2.38 13.34
C LYS A 266 -4.91 2.43 14.79
N ARG A 267 -3.99 2.20 15.72
CA ARG A 267 -4.26 2.26 17.16
C ARG A 267 -5.02 3.57 17.39
N LYS A 268 -6.10 3.52 18.20
CA LYS A 268 -6.96 4.67 18.47
C LYS A 268 -6.13 5.69 19.26
N ASP A 269 -5.27 6.41 18.57
CA ASP A 269 -4.33 7.31 19.19
C ASP A 269 -5.12 8.58 19.52
N THR A 270 -5.55 8.65 20.78
CA THR A 270 -5.99 9.90 21.39
C THR A 270 -4.88 10.92 21.17
N VAL A 271 -5.27 12.12 20.76
CA VAL A 271 -4.37 13.27 20.64
C VAL A 271 -4.77 14.24 21.74
N TRP A 272 -3.81 14.86 22.39
CA TRP A 272 -4.06 15.92 23.34
C TRP A 272 -3.59 17.24 22.77
N PRO A 273 -4.44 18.04 22.12
CA PRO A 273 -4.01 19.34 21.60
C PRO A 273 -3.45 20.21 22.71
N GLY A 274 -2.41 20.96 22.39
CA GLY A 274 -1.90 22.08 23.18
C GLY A 274 -2.10 23.37 22.40
N ILE A 275 -2.53 24.42 23.08
CA ILE A 275 -2.78 25.74 22.51
C ILE A 275 -2.04 26.74 23.38
N THR A 276 -1.18 27.59 22.83
CA THR A 276 -0.51 28.64 23.62
C THR A 276 -0.50 29.97 22.88
N PRO A 277 -0.89 31.08 23.55
CA PRO A 277 -0.66 32.42 23.04
C PRO A 277 0.85 32.72 22.96
N LYS A 278 1.26 33.51 21.97
CA LYS A 278 2.67 33.86 21.73
C LYS A 278 3.32 34.61 22.91
N ASN A 279 2.56 35.44 23.63
CA ASN A 279 3.12 36.41 24.59
C ASN A 279 3.01 36.01 26.07
N ASN A 280 2.11 35.09 26.44
CA ASN A 280 1.86 34.77 27.86
C ASN A 280 1.93 33.26 28.14
N PHE A 281 2.03 32.40 27.12
CA PHE A 281 2.07 30.92 27.18
C PHE A 281 1.01 30.21 28.06
N SER A 282 0.16 30.95 28.78
CA SER A 282 -1.01 30.49 29.52
C SER A 282 -2.07 30.08 28.51
N GLY A 283 -2.03 28.80 28.19
CA GLY A 283 -2.72 28.17 27.11
C GLY A 283 -3.85 27.26 27.56
N ASP A 284 -4.36 26.48 26.62
CA ASP A 284 -5.35 25.45 26.89
C ASP A 284 -4.88 24.10 26.35
N GLY A 285 -5.57 23.04 26.75
CA GLY A 285 -5.31 21.69 26.26
C GLY A 285 -6.46 20.76 26.62
N TYR A 286 -6.74 19.83 25.71
CA TYR A 286 -7.89 18.93 25.83
C TYR A 286 -7.49 17.51 25.46
N GLU A 287 -8.28 16.53 25.89
CA GLU A 287 -8.22 15.17 25.34
C GLU A 287 -9.14 15.07 24.11
N LEU A 288 -8.61 14.65 22.96
CA LEU A 288 -9.40 14.36 21.77
C LEU A 288 -9.26 12.89 21.37
N LYS A 289 -10.35 12.14 21.57
CA LYS A 289 -10.47 10.78 21.02
C LYS A 289 -10.75 10.85 19.53
N GLN A 290 -10.48 9.74 18.84
CA GLN A 290 -10.69 9.66 17.40
C GLN A 290 -12.12 10.09 16.99
N GLY A 291 -12.21 11.09 16.11
CA GLY A 291 -13.47 11.61 15.59
C GLY A 291 -14.16 12.64 16.50
N GLN A 292 -13.61 12.94 17.67
CA GLN A 292 -14.06 14.06 18.49
C GLN A 292 -13.55 15.39 17.94
N SER A 293 -14.23 16.46 18.34
CA SER A 293 -13.86 17.83 18.03
C SER A 293 -14.07 18.68 19.28
N ALA A 294 -13.23 19.70 19.43
CA ALA A 294 -13.38 20.73 20.46
C ALA A 294 -13.32 22.09 19.77
N VAL A 295 -13.95 23.08 20.39
CA VAL A 295 -13.95 24.47 19.90
C VAL A 295 -13.18 25.33 20.89
N PHE A 296 -12.21 26.07 20.38
CA PHE A 296 -11.46 27.08 21.13
C PHE A 296 -11.79 28.45 20.55
N THR A 297 -12.19 29.40 21.41
CA THR A 297 -12.51 30.76 20.99
C THR A 297 -11.32 31.67 21.27
N THR A 298 -10.74 32.25 20.22
CA THR A 298 -9.60 33.16 20.32
C THR A 298 -10.08 34.59 20.65
N PRO A 299 -9.36 35.35 21.48
CA PRO A 299 -9.59 36.78 21.60
C PRO A 299 -9.26 37.52 20.29
N ALA A 300 -9.77 38.74 20.12
CA ALA A 300 -9.45 39.58 18.96
C ALA A 300 -7.94 39.89 18.92
N GLY A 301 -7.32 39.82 17.74
CA GLY A 301 -5.88 40.06 17.58
C GLY A 301 -4.99 38.91 18.08
N TRP A 302 -5.55 37.71 18.29
CA TRP A 302 -4.79 36.60 18.87
C TRP A 302 -3.66 36.12 17.96
N SER A 303 -2.48 35.92 18.53
CA SER A 303 -1.36 35.24 17.90
C SER A 303 -0.88 34.10 18.80
N GLY A 304 -0.66 32.93 18.22
CA GLY A 304 -0.32 31.76 18.99
C GLY A 304 -0.13 30.50 18.15
N ARG A 305 -0.02 29.38 18.86
CA ARG A 305 0.38 28.08 18.33
C ARG A 305 -0.57 26.99 18.78
N ILE A 306 -0.83 26.04 17.90
CA ILE A 306 -1.61 24.83 18.18
C ILE A 306 -0.83 23.61 17.70
N TRP A 307 -0.70 22.58 18.53
CA TRP A 307 -0.05 21.32 18.15
C TRP A 307 -0.75 20.14 18.83
N GLY A 308 -0.43 18.92 18.41
CA GLY A 308 -0.94 17.70 19.03
C GLY A 308 0.11 17.03 19.90
N ARG A 309 -0.29 16.54 21.08
CA ARG A 309 0.54 15.66 21.93
C ARG A 309 0.11 14.21 21.78
N THR A 310 1.06 13.28 21.89
CA THR A 310 0.79 11.83 21.75
C THR A 310 1.42 11.04 22.89
N GLY A 311 0.80 9.89 23.20
CA GLY A 311 1.30 9.01 24.26
C GLY A 311 1.27 9.72 25.61
N CYS A 312 0.19 10.45 25.90
CA CYS A 312 0.02 11.14 27.16
C CYS A 312 -0.63 10.23 28.19
N ASP A 313 -0.21 10.38 29.43
CA ASP A 313 -0.82 9.76 30.60
C ASP A 313 -1.04 10.85 31.65
N PHE A 314 -2.30 11.27 31.82
CA PHE A 314 -2.72 12.28 32.77
C PHE A 314 -3.56 11.63 33.86
N ASP A 315 -3.29 11.99 35.11
CA ASP A 315 -4.07 11.57 36.26
C ASP A 315 -5.40 12.34 36.37
N LYS A 316 -6.18 12.04 37.41
CA LYS A 316 -7.48 12.70 37.66
C LYS A 316 -7.36 14.19 38.01
N ASN A 317 -6.16 14.67 38.32
CA ASN A 317 -5.86 16.07 38.61
C ASN A 317 -5.25 16.78 37.39
N ASP A 318 -5.38 16.19 36.19
CA ASP A 318 -4.84 16.71 34.94
C ASP A 318 -3.30 16.87 34.95
N ASN A 319 -2.60 16.11 35.79
CA ASN A 319 -1.14 16.12 35.87
C ASN A 319 -0.57 14.82 35.29
N GLY A 320 0.52 14.91 34.52
CA GLY A 320 0.96 13.82 33.68
C GLY A 320 2.13 14.16 32.77
N THR A 321 2.42 13.26 31.84
CA THR A 321 3.48 13.45 30.83
C THR A 321 3.05 12.94 29.48
N CYS A 322 3.69 13.44 28.41
CA CYS A 322 3.46 13.01 27.03
C CYS A 322 4.78 12.59 26.38
N GLN A 323 4.73 11.57 25.54
CA GLN A 323 5.90 11.12 24.77
C GLN A 323 6.36 12.15 23.73
N THR A 324 5.44 12.92 23.13
CA THR A 324 5.76 13.97 22.15
C THR A 324 4.96 15.24 22.42
N GLY A 325 5.54 16.40 22.10
CA GLY A 325 4.87 17.71 22.19
C GLY A 325 4.54 18.19 23.61
N ARG A 326 5.16 17.62 24.66
CA ARG A 326 4.85 17.99 26.06
C ARG A 326 4.99 19.50 26.32
N CYS A 327 4.19 20.04 27.23
CA CYS A 327 4.13 21.48 27.52
C CYS A 327 4.07 21.75 29.03
N GLY A 328 5.04 21.16 29.75
CA GLY A 328 5.00 21.01 31.20
C GLY A 328 4.36 19.67 31.62
N THR A 329 3.84 19.64 32.85
CA THR A 329 3.22 18.43 33.44
C THR A 329 1.70 18.47 33.41
N GLY A 330 1.08 19.60 33.08
CA GLY A 330 -0.37 19.75 33.05
C GLY A 330 -1.01 19.36 31.72
N LEU A 331 -2.29 19.00 31.75
CA LEU A 331 -3.13 18.88 30.56
C LEU A 331 -3.23 20.23 29.84
N LYS A 332 -3.40 21.33 30.59
CA LYS A 332 -3.36 22.69 30.06
C LYS A 332 -1.93 23.18 29.93
N CYS A 333 -1.58 23.65 28.74
CA CYS A 333 -0.23 24.07 28.45
C CYS A 333 0.06 25.45 29.03
N HIS A 334 1.19 25.56 29.75
CA HIS A 334 1.73 26.84 30.26
C HIS A 334 3.10 27.17 29.64
N GLU A 335 3.59 26.28 28.78
CA GLU A 335 4.84 26.39 28.04
C GLU A 335 4.59 25.97 26.58
N PRO A 336 5.41 26.42 25.63
CA PRO A 336 5.37 25.89 24.26
C PRO A 336 5.56 24.37 24.21
N GLY A 337 4.98 23.73 23.20
CA GLY A 337 5.20 22.31 22.95
C GLY A 337 6.68 22.00 22.70
N GLN A 338 7.22 21.03 23.45
CA GLN A 338 8.60 20.62 23.28
C GLN A 338 8.81 19.86 21.97
N PRO A 339 9.84 20.21 21.17
CA PRO A 339 10.20 19.46 19.97
C PRO A 339 10.55 17.99 20.29
N PRO A 340 10.24 17.03 19.39
CA PRO A 340 9.63 17.23 18.08
C PRO A 340 8.12 17.42 18.11
N ALA A 341 7.61 18.46 17.46
CA ALA A 341 6.17 18.72 17.32
C ALA A 341 5.86 19.42 15.99
N SER A 342 4.80 18.96 15.31
CA SER A 342 4.22 19.69 14.18
C SER A 342 3.29 20.78 14.70
N ILE A 343 3.53 22.03 14.31
CA ILE A 343 2.88 23.21 14.89
C ILE A 343 2.06 23.92 13.83
N ALA A 344 0.83 24.30 14.15
CA ALA A 344 0.06 25.29 13.40
C ALA A 344 0.22 26.66 14.07
N GLU A 345 0.65 27.66 13.30
CA GLU A 345 0.88 29.02 13.78
C GLU A 345 -0.19 29.97 13.21
N PHE A 346 -0.61 30.93 14.03
CA PHE A 346 -1.64 31.90 13.69
C PHE A 346 -1.25 33.30 14.16
N THR A 347 -1.60 34.30 13.35
CA THR A 347 -1.64 35.71 13.72
C THR A 347 -2.92 36.29 13.15
N LEU A 348 -3.92 36.47 14.02
CA LEU A 348 -5.27 36.90 13.65
C LEU A 348 -5.40 38.43 13.74
N GLY A 349 -6.12 39.04 12.81
CA GLY A 349 -6.27 40.50 12.71
C GLY A 349 -7.28 40.89 11.62
N ASP A 350 -7.04 42.03 10.95
CA ASP A 350 -7.85 42.41 9.78
C ASP A 350 -7.60 41.46 8.60
N THR A 351 -6.33 41.03 8.46
CA THR A 351 -5.91 39.93 7.60
C THR A 351 -5.19 38.92 8.49
N ASP A 352 -5.70 37.71 8.51
CA ASP A 352 -5.14 36.61 9.28
C ASP A 352 -3.98 35.98 8.50
N PHE A 353 -2.91 35.64 9.20
CA PHE A 353 -1.78 34.87 8.69
C PHE A 353 -1.73 33.54 9.42
N TYR A 354 -1.62 32.44 8.67
CA TYR A 354 -1.51 31.11 9.25
C TYR A 354 -0.64 30.19 8.40
N ASP A 355 0.00 29.25 9.08
CA ASP A 355 0.87 28.26 8.46
C ASP A 355 0.97 26.99 9.33
N VAL A 356 1.66 26.00 8.79
CA VAL A 356 2.11 24.83 9.54
C VAL A 356 3.62 24.75 9.44
N SER A 357 4.26 24.60 10.59
CA SER A 357 5.70 24.58 10.75
C SER A 357 6.20 23.24 11.28
N LEU A 358 7.23 22.73 10.59
CA LEU A 358 8.02 21.55 10.95
C LEU A 358 9.46 21.93 11.35
N VAL A 359 9.71 23.22 11.62
CA VAL A 359 11.01 23.72 12.11
C VAL A 359 11.39 23.03 13.42
N ASP A 360 10.39 22.81 14.27
CA ASP A 360 10.48 22.06 15.53
C ASP A 360 10.24 20.56 15.33
N GLY A 361 10.40 20.04 14.12
CA GLY A 361 10.26 18.63 13.79
C GLY A 361 8.83 18.18 13.50
N PHE A 362 8.60 16.87 13.58
CA PHE A 362 7.33 16.23 13.24
C PHE A 362 6.98 15.12 14.22
N ASN A 363 5.77 15.12 14.77
CA ASN A 363 5.26 14.01 15.57
C ASN A 363 3.98 13.39 14.98
N LEU A 364 3.10 14.20 14.42
CA LEU A 364 1.88 13.73 13.75
C LEU A 364 1.42 14.68 12.62
N PRO A 365 0.70 14.16 11.61
CA PRO A 365 0.14 15.00 10.55
C PRO A 365 -0.83 16.06 11.11
N ILE A 366 -0.70 17.30 10.66
CA ILE A 366 -1.55 18.43 11.08
C ILE A 366 -1.94 19.25 9.84
N VAL A 367 -3.21 19.66 9.77
CA VAL A 367 -3.77 20.45 8.67
C VAL A 367 -4.59 21.59 9.23
N VAL A 368 -4.42 22.78 8.65
CA VAL A 368 -5.24 23.96 8.94
C VAL A 368 -6.10 24.26 7.72
N LYS A 369 -7.42 24.33 7.93
CA LYS A 369 -8.40 24.65 6.90
C LYS A 369 -9.28 25.82 7.34
N PRO A 370 -9.29 26.95 6.62
CA PRO A 370 -10.25 28.02 6.87
C PRO A 370 -11.66 27.62 6.41
N VAL A 371 -12.68 28.20 7.04
CA VAL A 371 -14.11 27.96 6.78
C VAL A 371 -14.78 29.26 6.36
N ASN A 372 -15.25 29.30 5.11
CA ASN A 372 -16.00 30.43 4.53
C ASN A 372 -15.26 31.79 4.53
N GLY A 373 -13.94 31.79 4.63
CA GLY A 373 -13.12 32.99 4.56
C GLY A 373 -13.04 33.64 3.18
N LYS A 374 -12.54 34.88 3.14
CA LYS A 374 -12.28 35.65 1.92
C LYS A 374 -10.78 35.82 1.69
N GLY A 375 -10.33 35.69 0.44
CA GLY A 375 -8.92 35.80 0.05
C GLY A 375 -8.34 34.47 -0.44
N ASN A 376 -7.04 34.25 -0.20
CA ASN A 376 -6.36 33.02 -0.63
C ASN A 376 -6.93 31.79 0.11
N CYS A 377 -7.04 31.86 1.44
CA CYS A 377 -7.75 30.88 2.28
C CYS A 377 -7.47 29.41 1.92
N SER A 378 -6.25 29.12 1.48
CA SER A 378 -5.81 27.79 1.08
C SER A 378 -5.62 26.88 2.29
N SER A 379 -5.92 25.60 2.15
CA SER A 379 -5.63 24.63 3.21
C SER A 379 -4.13 24.28 3.24
N VAL A 380 -3.51 24.41 4.41
CA VAL A 380 -2.07 24.18 4.61
C VAL A 380 -1.83 23.05 5.59
N GLY A 381 -0.61 22.49 5.58
CA GLY A 381 -0.23 21.46 6.53
C GLY A 381 0.60 20.33 5.98
N CYS A 382 0.75 19.34 6.83
CA CYS A 382 1.49 18.12 6.59
C CYS A 382 0.51 16.95 6.73
N ASP A 383 -0.03 16.47 5.61
CA ASP A 383 -0.99 15.36 5.57
C ASP A 383 -0.35 13.98 5.34
N SER A 384 0.96 13.96 5.12
CA SER A 384 1.78 12.74 5.07
C SER A 384 2.34 12.39 6.44
N ASP A 385 2.50 11.10 6.74
CA ASP A 385 3.20 10.66 7.96
C ASP A 385 4.71 10.54 7.70
N LEU A 386 5.51 11.41 8.32
CA LEU A 386 6.96 11.47 8.17
C LEU A 386 7.70 10.37 8.96
N ARG A 387 7.08 9.78 9.99
CA ARG A 387 7.75 8.83 10.90
C ARG A 387 8.35 7.59 10.22
N PRO A 388 7.68 6.95 9.24
CA PRO A 388 8.24 5.77 8.56
C PRO A 388 9.50 6.05 7.75
N ASN A 389 9.67 7.28 7.26
CA ASN A 389 10.79 7.70 6.40
C ASN A 389 11.76 8.65 7.12
N CYS A 390 11.61 8.80 8.45
CA CYS A 390 12.49 9.66 9.23
C CYS A 390 13.90 9.06 9.27
N PRO A 391 14.95 9.82 8.93
CA PRO A 391 16.33 9.38 9.05
C PRO A 391 16.63 8.87 10.47
N SER A 392 17.46 7.84 10.58
CA SER A 392 17.77 7.18 11.85
C SER A 392 18.29 8.13 12.93
N GLU A 393 19.11 9.08 12.52
CA GLU A 393 19.75 10.12 13.33
C GLU A 393 18.75 11.18 13.83
N LEU A 394 17.64 11.37 13.13
CA LEU A 394 16.56 12.28 13.51
C LEU A 394 15.43 11.58 14.29
N ALA A 395 15.32 10.26 14.17
CA ALA A 395 14.23 9.49 14.76
C ALA A 395 14.22 9.58 16.29
N LEU A 396 13.04 9.87 16.84
CA LEU A 396 12.71 9.66 18.25
C LEU A 396 11.93 8.35 18.36
N LYS A 397 12.45 7.38 19.13
CA LYS A 397 11.87 6.04 19.24
C LYS A 397 11.31 5.76 20.64
N SER A 398 10.23 5.01 20.69
CA SER A 398 9.67 4.41 21.90
C SER A 398 9.18 3.01 21.55
N ASP A 399 9.50 2.00 22.38
CA ASP A 399 9.22 0.58 22.14
C ASP A 399 9.66 0.09 20.75
N GLY A 400 10.85 0.51 20.30
CA GLY A 400 11.40 0.15 19.00
C GLY A 400 10.75 0.82 17.79
N LYS A 401 9.69 1.62 17.98
CA LYS A 401 8.97 2.35 16.92
C LYS A 401 9.35 3.82 16.89
N THR A 402 9.56 4.39 15.71
CA THR A 402 9.71 5.85 15.52
C THR A 402 8.38 6.53 15.83
N ILE A 403 8.34 7.29 16.93
CA ILE A 403 7.15 8.03 17.40
C ILE A 403 7.14 9.48 16.94
N ALA A 404 8.30 10.05 16.60
CA ALA A 404 8.45 11.38 16.03
C ALA A 404 9.80 11.51 15.29
N CYS A 405 9.96 12.59 14.53
CA CYS A 405 11.15 12.95 13.77
C CYS A 405 11.62 14.35 14.21
N ARG A 406 12.82 14.43 14.78
CA ARG A 406 13.44 15.70 15.19
C ARG A 406 13.91 16.48 13.97
N SER A 407 13.93 17.81 14.06
CA SER A 407 14.59 18.62 13.04
C SER A 407 16.11 18.53 13.18
N ALA A 408 16.83 18.87 12.12
CA ALA A 408 18.29 18.91 12.15
C ALA A 408 18.81 19.91 13.21
N CYS A 409 18.14 21.05 13.38
CA CYS A 409 18.49 22.01 14.43
C CYS A 409 18.40 21.37 15.82
N ASN A 410 17.33 20.61 16.12
CA ASN A 410 17.18 19.99 17.44
C ASN A 410 18.19 18.87 17.72
N VAL A 411 18.73 18.23 16.69
CA VAL A 411 19.71 17.13 16.86
C VAL A 411 21.14 17.64 16.88
N PHE A 412 21.50 18.49 15.92
CA PHE A 412 22.89 18.90 15.70
C PHE A 412 23.21 20.26 16.31
N ASN A 413 22.20 21.11 16.56
CA ASN A 413 22.33 22.43 17.19
C ASN A 413 23.42 23.35 16.56
N THR A 414 23.68 23.19 15.25
CA THR A 414 24.62 24.06 14.53
C THR A 414 23.93 25.33 14.06
N ASP A 415 24.71 26.39 13.87
CA ASP A 415 24.19 27.68 13.40
C ASP A 415 23.59 27.59 12.00
N GLU A 416 24.13 26.71 11.14
CA GLU A 416 23.58 26.44 9.81
C GLU A 416 22.18 25.81 9.89
N TYR A 417 22.00 24.76 10.70
CA TYR A 417 20.68 24.10 10.79
C TYR A 417 19.64 24.93 11.56
N CYS A 418 20.10 25.76 12.49
CA CYS A 418 19.23 26.59 13.32
C CYS A 418 19.07 28.03 12.78
N CYS A 419 19.68 28.35 11.64
CA CYS A 419 19.71 29.68 11.03
C CYS A 419 20.11 30.80 12.03
N ARG A 420 21.23 30.62 12.73
CA ARG A 420 21.77 31.58 13.72
C ARG A 420 23.08 32.18 13.23
N GLY A 421 23.53 33.25 13.89
CA GLY A 421 24.84 33.86 13.61
C GLY A 421 24.94 34.32 12.15
N THR A 422 25.94 33.83 11.42
CA THR A 422 26.13 34.12 9.99
C THR A 422 24.99 33.61 9.10
N PHE A 423 24.22 32.64 9.57
CA PHE A 423 23.06 32.05 8.89
C PHE A 423 21.73 32.71 9.32
N SER A 424 21.75 33.89 9.93
CA SER A 424 20.55 34.57 10.45
C SER A 424 19.71 35.31 9.39
N SER A 425 19.92 35.04 8.10
CA SER A 425 19.16 35.65 7.01
C SER A 425 18.70 34.60 5.99
N PRO A 426 17.61 34.87 5.23
CA PRO A 426 17.17 33.98 4.14
C PRO A 426 18.22 33.78 3.04
N VAL A 427 19.14 34.73 2.87
CA VAL A 427 20.22 34.63 1.87
C VAL A 427 21.32 33.68 2.33
N SER A 428 21.57 33.61 3.65
CA SER A 428 22.65 32.79 4.21
C SER A 428 22.19 31.42 4.72
N CYS A 429 20.96 31.27 5.23
CA CYS A 429 20.43 29.96 5.62
C CYS A 429 19.73 29.28 4.44
N LEU A 430 20.42 28.35 3.80
CA LEU A 430 19.89 27.64 2.62
C LEU A 430 19.29 26.27 2.99
N PRO A 431 18.38 25.70 2.15
CA PRO A 431 17.81 24.39 2.39
C PRO A 431 18.87 23.28 2.43
N THR A 432 18.92 22.56 3.55
CA THR A 432 19.82 21.42 3.78
C THR A 432 19.21 20.08 3.34
N ASN A 433 20.02 19.02 3.28
CA ASN A 433 19.53 17.67 2.96
C ASN A 433 18.39 17.23 3.90
N TYR A 434 18.46 17.59 5.18
CA TYR A 434 17.40 17.27 6.14
C TYR A 434 16.13 18.08 5.90
N SER A 435 16.22 19.41 5.73
CA SER A 435 15.02 20.23 5.46
C SER A 435 14.26 19.77 4.20
N ARG A 436 14.97 19.33 3.15
CA ARG A 436 14.37 18.79 1.93
C ARG A 436 13.58 17.49 2.17
N ILE A 437 13.94 16.68 3.15
CA ILE A 437 13.16 15.47 3.53
C ILE A 437 11.79 15.89 4.06
N PHE A 438 11.77 16.88 4.97
CA PHE A 438 10.53 17.44 5.52
C PHE A 438 9.69 18.09 4.42
N LYS A 439 10.32 18.92 3.56
CA LYS A 439 9.62 19.59 2.45
C LYS A 439 9.06 18.62 1.42
N THR A 440 9.78 17.54 1.10
CA THR A 440 9.32 16.52 0.16
C THR A 440 8.07 15.80 0.66
N ALA A 441 8.02 15.51 1.97
CA ALA A 441 6.85 14.89 2.56
C ALA A 441 5.67 15.87 2.67
N CYS A 442 5.97 17.13 3.00
CA CYS A 442 4.99 18.17 3.29
C CYS A 442 5.35 19.49 2.57
N PRO A 443 5.03 19.59 1.26
CA PRO A 443 5.46 20.72 0.43
C PRO A 443 4.85 22.07 0.81
N VAL A 444 3.73 22.07 1.53
CA VAL A 444 2.98 23.27 1.93
C VAL A 444 3.12 23.57 3.43
N ALA A 445 4.19 23.09 4.05
CA ALA A 445 4.59 23.40 5.41
C ALA A 445 6.01 23.99 5.42
N TYR A 446 6.34 24.78 6.45
CA TYR A 446 7.71 25.20 6.72
C TYR A 446 8.56 23.99 7.11
N SER A 447 9.69 23.82 6.42
CA SER A 447 10.65 22.74 6.68
C SER A 447 11.90 23.21 7.45
N PHE A 448 12.17 24.52 7.46
CA PHE A 448 13.23 25.18 8.22
C PHE A 448 12.88 26.68 8.38
N ALA A 449 13.65 27.42 9.18
CA ALA A 449 13.27 28.76 9.65
C ALA A 449 13.05 29.80 8.54
N PHE A 450 13.82 29.73 7.45
CA PHE A 450 13.72 30.64 6.30
C PHE A 450 13.22 29.95 5.03
N ASP A 451 12.35 28.94 5.19
CA ASP A 451 11.67 28.31 4.05
C ASP A 451 10.83 29.34 3.27
N ASP A 452 10.58 29.03 2.01
CA ASP A 452 9.98 29.96 1.06
C ASP A 452 8.59 30.48 1.54
N PRO A 453 8.30 31.79 1.33
CA PRO A 453 7.09 32.45 1.82
C PRO A 453 5.78 31.90 1.23
N THR A 454 5.79 31.00 0.25
CA THR A 454 4.60 30.25 -0.20
C THR A 454 3.92 29.44 0.91
N SER A 455 4.57 29.28 2.07
CA SER A 455 4.07 28.51 3.21
C SER A 455 3.21 29.33 4.17
N ILE A 456 3.21 30.68 4.11
CA ILE A 456 2.26 31.55 4.85
C ILE A 456 1.06 31.84 3.97
N ILE A 457 -0.13 31.58 4.49
CA ILE A 457 -1.38 31.89 3.80
C ILE A 457 -2.14 32.99 4.53
N THR A 458 -2.75 33.85 3.73
CA THR A 458 -3.64 34.90 4.20
C THR A 458 -5.11 34.55 4.01
N CYS A 459 -5.94 34.92 4.98
CA CYS A 459 -7.38 34.81 4.90
C CYS A 459 -8.03 35.88 5.76
N SER A 460 -9.27 36.25 5.48
CA SER A 460 -10.02 37.23 6.28
C SER A 460 -11.42 36.72 6.59
N SER A 461 -11.96 37.15 7.74
CA SER A 461 -13.34 36.88 8.18
C SER A 461 -13.70 35.39 8.18
N THR A 462 -12.86 34.56 8.79
CA THR A 462 -12.98 33.10 8.74
C THR A 462 -12.87 32.47 10.13
N ASP A 463 -13.46 31.29 10.28
CA ASP A 463 -13.08 30.34 11.30
C ASP A 463 -12.02 29.37 10.76
N TYR A 464 -11.31 28.68 11.64
CA TYR A 464 -10.29 27.69 11.28
C TYR A 464 -10.59 26.32 11.88
N VAL A 465 -10.35 25.27 11.10
CA VAL A 465 -10.37 23.89 11.54
C VAL A 465 -8.95 23.35 11.52
N VAL A 466 -8.41 23.05 12.70
CA VAL A 466 -7.15 22.32 12.87
C VAL A 466 -7.44 20.84 13.00
N SER A 467 -6.96 20.04 12.04
CA SER A 467 -7.20 18.60 11.98
C SER A 467 -5.90 17.83 12.18
N PHE A 468 -5.93 16.86 13.08
CA PHE A 468 -4.84 15.92 13.30
C PHE A 468 -5.08 14.62 12.53
N CYS A 469 -4.05 14.08 11.88
CA CYS A 469 -4.11 12.82 11.13
C CYS A 469 -5.19 12.79 10.02
N SER A 470 -5.53 13.94 9.44
CA SER A 470 -6.54 14.07 8.36
C SER A 470 -5.89 14.49 7.04
N SER A 471 -6.53 14.18 5.90
CA SER A 471 -6.06 14.63 4.59
C SER A 471 -6.63 16.00 4.25
N ARG A 472 -5.84 16.86 3.61
CA ARG A 472 -6.27 18.18 3.11
C ARG A 472 -7.49 18.12 2.17
N ASN A 473 -7.69 16.99 1.49
CA ASN A 473 -8.80 16.77 0.54
C ASN A 473 -10.02 16.06 1.14
N GLN A 474 -10.04 15.81 2.45
CA GLN A 474 -11.11 15.04 3.07
C GLN A 474 -12.21 15.96 3.62
N ASN A 475 -13.46 15.73 3.17
CA ASN A 475 -14.64 16.38 3.75
C ASN A 475 -15.01 15.68 5.06
N GLN A 476 -14.43 16.15 6.17
CA GLN A 476 -14.78 15.69 7.50
C GLN A 476 -15.99 16.47 8.04
N THR A 477 -16.78 15.86 8.93
CA THR A 477 -17.87 16.53 9.65
C THR A 477 -17.30 17.72 10.41
N GLN A 478 -17.62 18.93 9.97
CA GLN A 478 -17.09 20.17 10.54
C GLN A 478 -18.14 20.76 11.48
N CYS A 479 -17.77 20.97 12.75
CA CYS A 479 -18.56 21.71 13.70
C CYS A 479 -17.93 23.09 13.89
N THR A 480 -18.61 24.14 13.44
CA THR A 480 -18.19 25.53 13.66
C THR A 480 -19.15 26.24 14.60
N ASN A 481 -18.69 27.23 15.35
CA ASN A 481 -19.51 28.00 16.27
C ASN A 481 -19.63 29.44 15.76
N HIS A 482 -20.75 29.75 15.12
CA HIS A 482 -21.04 31.11 14.66
C HIS A 482 -22.07 31.74 15.62
N GLY A 483 -21.66 32.73 16.41
CA GLY A 483 -22.59 33.55 17.20
C GLY A 483 -23.41 32.78 18.24
N LYS A 484 -22.77 31.90 19.03
CA LYS A 484 -23.37 31.02 20.07
C LYS A 484 -24.14 29.78 19.55
N ASN A 485 -24.22 29.56 18.24
CA ASN A 485 -24.78 28.35 17.66
C ASN A 485 -23.68 27.45 17.07
N VAL A 486 -23.57 26.22 17.58
CA VAL A 486 -22.69 25.18 17.03
C VAL A 486 -23.38 24.49 15.85
N THR A 487 -22.90 24.75 14.64
CA THR A 487 -23.36 24.10 13.41
C THR A 487 -22.40 22.99 13.00
N CYS A 488 -22.85 21.74 13.08
CA CYS A 488 -22.13 20.58 12.57
C CYS A 488 -22.66 20.20 11.18
N ASN A 489 -21.82 20.32 10.15
CA ASN A 489 -22.16 19.90 8.80
C ASN A 489 -22.03 18.38 8.68
N GLY A 490 -23.04 17.66 9.14
CA GLY A 490 -23.17 16.21 8.97
C GLY A 490 -23.91 15.89 7.69
N THR A 491 -23.22 15.45 6.65
CA THR A 491 -23.84 14.53 5.71
C THR A 491 -24.10 13.24 6.48
N TYR A 492 -25.36 12.99 6.83
CA TYR A 492 -25.84 11.64 7.04
C TYR A 492 -25.62 10.89 5.72
N GLY A 493 -24.42 10.32 5.54
CA GLY A 493 -24.11 9.45 4.44
C GLY A 493 -25.09 8.28 4.48
N LEU A 494 -26.09 8.38 3.61
CA LEU A 494 -27.09 7.40 3.18
C LEU A 494 -26.77 5.95 3.60
N LYS A 495 -27.00 5.60 4.88
CA LYS A 495 -27.00 4.23 5.37
C LYS A 495 -28.33 3.51 5.12
N SER A 496 -29.23 4.12 4.33
CA SER A 496 -30.61 3.65 4.16
C SER A 496 -31.01 3.21 2.74
N LEU A 497 -30.10 3.11 1.77
CA LEU A 497 -30.48 2.75 0.39
C LEU A 497 -29.72 1.59 -0.28
N PHE A 498 -28.91 0.84 0.47
CA PHE A 498 -28.37 -0.44 -0.02
C PHE A 498 -28.77 -1.59 0.90
N LYS A 499 -30.08 -1.77 1.06
CA LYS A 499 -30.71 -3.04 1.43
C LYS A 499 -30.81 -3.93 0.18
N THR A 500 -29.68 -4.12 -0.50
CA THR A 500 -29.54 -5.06 -1.63
C THR A 500 -28.18 -5.74 -1.55
N ARG A 501 -27.81 -6.18 -0.35
CA ARG A 501 -26.64 -7.04 -0.09
C ARG A 501 -26.77 -8.46 -0.67
N HIS A 502 -27.88 -8.78 -1.36
CA HIS A 502 -28.14 -10.13 -1.86
C HIS A 502 -28.02 -10.33 -3.38
N LEU A 503 -27.98 -9.31 -4.24
CA LEU A 503 -27.94 -9.56 -5.70
C LEU A 503 -26.54 -9.57 -6.33
N LEU A 504 -25.55 -8.85 -5.78
CA LEU A 504 -24.20 -8.81 -6.35
C LEU A 504 -23.26 -9.89 -5.78
N MET A 505 -23.61 -10.51 -4.65
CA MET A 505 -22.91 -11.70 -4.15
C MET A 505 -23.32 -12.96 -4.93
N VAL A 506 -24.53 -13.02 -5.49
CA VAL A 506 -25.00 -14.20 -6.25
C VAL A 506 -24.26 -14.32 -7.59
N GLY A 507 -23.86 -13.22 -8.23
CA GLY A 507 -23.09 -13.27 -9.48
C GLY A 507 -21.60 -13.63 -9.32
N LEU A 508 -21.03 -13.44 -8.12
CA LEU A 508 -19.62 -13.78 -7.85
C LEU A 508 -19.47 -15.14 -7.15
N THR A 509 -20.51 -15.61 -6.43
CA THR A 509 -20.56 -16.98 -5.94
C THR A 509 -20.90 -18.00 -7.04
N THR A 510 -21.55 -17.62 -8.14
CA THR A 510 -21.78 -18.54 -9.26
C THR A 510 -20.50 -18.91 -10.02
N VAL A 511 -19.45 -18.09 -9.96
CA VAL A 511 -18.14 -18.45 -10.56
C VAL A 511 -17.32 -19.33 -9.62
N ILE A 512 -17.58 -19.26 -8.31
CA ILE A 512 -16.87 -20.08 -7.29
C ILE A 512 -17.62 -21.40 -6.99
N SER A 513 -18.95 -21.46 -7.17
CA SER A 513 -19.75 -22.68 -6.99
C SER A 513 -19.84 -23.59 -8.23
N LEU A 514 -19.43 -23.14 -9.42
CA LEU A 514 -19.32 -24.04 -10.59
C LEU A 514 -18.03 -24.87 -10.60
N GLY A 515 -17.05 -24.54 -9.75
CA GLY A 515 -15.94 -25.43 -9.41
C GLY A 515 -16.23 -26.35 -8.22
N GLY A 516 -17.45 -26.28 -7.66
CA GLY A 516 -17.83 -26.91 -6.40
C GLY A 516 -18.97 -27.94 -6.49
N LEU A 517 -19.54 -28.16 -7.67
CA LEU A 517 -20.66 -29.09 -7.92
C LEU A 517 -20.36 -30.06 -9.08
N MET A 518 -19.09 -30.40 -9.23
CA MET A 518 -18.63 -31.71 -9.70
C MET A 518 -17.56 -32.22 -8.71
N PHE A 519 -17.86 -32.18 -7.42
CA PHE A 519 -17.13 -32.91 -6.39
C PHE A 519 -17.90 -34.18 -6.03
#